data_AF-V9LDT4-F1
#
_entry.id   AF-V9LDT4-F1
#
_cell.length_a   1.000
_cell.length_b   1.000
_cell.length_c   1.000
_cell.angle_alpha   90.00
_cell.angle_beta   90.00
_cell.angle_gamma   90.00
#
_symmetry.space_group_name_H-M   'P 1'
#
loop_
_entity.id
_entity.type
_entity.pdbx_description
1 polymer ?
#
loop_
_entity_poly.entity_id
_entity_poly.type
_entity_poly.pdbx_seq_one_letter_code
_entity_poly.pdbx_strand_id
1 'polypeptide(L)'
;SGESRGSLAVLRLQIAAYDGWGRAGELPRMLHSANCSQLEVVLTGVAPRGNRSRFALELLTVEDAGAQRQLNMYKSIDDEHTPTIFKVAELVAVAPGPGAALSYVQWKPVAYSSPRRAREDSVWCRIQGLRGGRNQTLPGLSIAFAYFTPQRVANLTAFNVSFGTAQGGFYNQTRYISWSVMIGYGDSLRDGLSALVIAVLGLGLALPFALVAAGGIAVCAHRQRHGSSRYTPIN
;
A
#
# COMPACT_ATOMS: atom_id res chain seq x y z
N SER A 1 -4.58 25.18 -43.48
CA SER A 1 -4.41 25.76 -42.13
C SER A 1 -5.36 25.05 -41.19
N GLY A 2 -4.92 23.92 -40.63
CA GLY A 2 -5.69 23.18 -39.62
C GLY A 2 -5.23 23.65 -38.24
N GLU A 3 -6.02 24.51 -37.62
CA GLU A 3 -5.80 24.99 -36.26
C GLU A 3 -5.90 23.78 -35.32
N SER A 4 -4.75 23.30 -34.83
CA SER A 4 -4.73 22.25 -33.81
C SER A 4 -5.31 22.85 -32.54
N ARG A 5 -6.50 22.38 -32.16
CA ARG A 5 -7.04 22.64 -30.82
C ARG A 5 -5.96 22.26 -29.81
N GLY A 6 -5.37 23.27 -29.17
CA GLY A 6 -4.37 23.06 -28.14
C GLY A 6 -4.92 22.11 -27.09
N SER A 7 -4.34 20.90 -27.04
CA SER A 7 -4.58 19.96 -25.95
C SER A 7 -4.21 20.69 -24.66
N LEU A 8 -5.22 21.01 -23.83
CA LEU A 8 -5.00 21.67 -22.55
C LEU A 8 -4.19 20.72 -21.66
N ALA A 9 -2.97 21.15 -21.32
CA ALA A 9 -2.13 20.48 -20.35
C ALA A 9 -2.67 20.77 -18.94
N VAL A 10 -3.04 19.73 -18.19
CA VAL A 10 -3.66 19.87 -16.86
C VAL A 10 -2.99 18.94 -15.86
N LEU A 11 -2.62 19.49 -14.71
CA LEU A 11 -2.36 18.76 -13.48
C LEU A 11 -3.57 18.97 -12.56
N ARG A 12 -4.22 17.88 -12.16
CA ARG A 12 -5.36 17.89 -11.24
C ARG A 12 -5.00 17.14 -9.97
N LEU A 13 -5.31 17.75 -8.84
CA LEU A 13 -5.24 17.15 -7.51
C LEU A 13 -6.68 17.03 -7.00
N GLN A 14 -7.14 15.81 -6.77
CA GLN A 14 -8.47 15.55 -6.23
C GLN A 14 -8.32 14.94 -4.84
N ILE A 15 -9.05 15.49 -3.86
CA ILE A 15 -9.00 15.02 -2.49
C ILE A 15 -10.39 14.50 -2.15
N ALA A 16 -10.47 13.28 -1.64
CA ALA A 16 -11.70 12.67 -1.13
C ALA A 16 -11.50 12.30 0.34
N ALA A 17 -12.50 12.60 1.16
CA ALA A 17 -12.60 12.15 2.54
C ALA A 17 -13.72 11.10 2.66
N TYR A 18 -13.67 10.30 3.72
CA TYR A 18 -14.60 9.21 3.96
C TYR A 18 -15.20 9.32 5.35
N ASP A 19 -16.43 8.85 5.53
CA ASP A 19 -17.18 8.89 6.79
C ASP A 19 -17.12 7.55 7.56
N GLY A 20 -16.62 6.49 6.92
CA GLY A 20 -16.57 5.16 7.50
C GLY A 20 -15.63 4.23 6.74
N TRP A 21 -15.69 2.95 7.09
CA TRP A 21 -14.87 1.90 6.46
C TRP A 21 -15.43 1.49 5.11
N GLY A 22 -14.55 1.34 4.12
CA GLY A 22 -14.95 0.91 2.79
C GLY A 22 -13.77 0.78 1.82
N ARG A 23 -14.11 0.73 0.53
CA ARG A 23 -13.14 0.71 -0.57
C ARG A 23 -13.50 1.75 -1.62
N ALA A 24 -12.47 2.37 -2.21
CA ALA A 24 -12.69 3.23 -3.36
C ALA A 24 -13.35 2.43 -4.50
N GLY A 25 -14.30 3.05 -5.23
CA GLY A 25 -15.01 2.38 -6.32
C GLY A 25 -14.12 2.08 -7.53
N GLU A 26 -13.20 3.00 -7.81
CA GLU A 26 -12.24 2.94 -8.91
C GLU A 26 -10.96 2.20 -8.50
N LEU A 27 -10.33 1.55 -9.48
CA LEU A 27 -9.01 0.95 -9.29
C LEU A 27 -7.97 2.02 -8.86
N PRO A 28 -7.10 1.71 -7.88
CA PRO A 28 -6.79 0.39 -7.34
C PRO A 28 -7.61 0.01 -6.07
N ARG A 29 -8.83 0.55 -5.89
CA ARG A 29 -9.78 0.17 -4.82
C ARG A 29 -9.17 0.10 -3.41
N MET A 30 -8.39 1.13 -3.08
CA MET A 30 -7.75 1.26 -1.77
C MET A 30 -8.79 1.20 -0.65
N LEU A 31 -8.44 0.55 0.45
CA LEU A 31 -9.21 0.64 1.69
C LEU A 31 -9.22 2.08 2.19
N HIS A 32 -10.34 2.49 2.76
CA HIS A 32 -10.47 3.76 3.45
C HIS A 32 -11.25 3.61 4.76
N SER A 33 -11.06 4.57 5.65
CA SER A 33 -11.79 4.75 6.90
C SER A 33 -12.02 6.24 7.15
N ALA A 34 -12.76 6.59 8.19
CA ALA A 34 -12.95 7.99 8.61
C ALA A 34 -11.64 8.71 9.01
N ASN A 35 -10.56 7.96 9.24
CA ASN A 35 -9.26 8.50 9.68
C ASN A 35 -8.31 8.79 8.51
N CYS A 36 -8.77 8.69 7.27
CA CYS A 36 -7.93 8.97 6.10
C CYS A 36 -8.65 9.72 4.99
N SER A 37 -7.85 10.29 4.11
CA SER A 37 -8.26 10.90 2.86
C SER A 37 -7.49 10.30 1.71
N GLN A 38 -8.14 10.21 0.55
CA GLN A 38 -7.50 9.82 -0.69
C GLN A 38 -7.10 11.06 -1.47
N LEU A 39 -5.83 11.16 -1.84
CA LEU A 39 -5.33 12.10 -2.84
C LEU A 39 -5.18 11.36 -4.16
N GLU A 40 -5.78 11.91 -5.21
CA GLU A 40 -5.56 11.51 -6.58
C GLU A 40 -4.84 12.61 -7.35
N VAL A 41 -3.79 12.22 -8.06
CA VAL A 41 -3.02 13.08 -8.95
C VAL A 41 -3.23 12.63 -10.38
N VAL A 42 -3.75 13.53 -11.22
CA VAL A 42 -3.97 13.28 -12.64
C VAL A 42 -3.18 14.28 -13.47
N LEU A 43 -2.38 13.76 -14.40
CA LEU A 43 -1.66 14.54 -15.38
C LEU A 43 -2.20 14.21 -16.77
N THR A 44 -2.64 15.22 -17.53
CA THR A 44 -3.18 15.03 -18.87
C THR A 44 -2.64 16.09 -19.84
N GLY A 45 -2.38 15.71 -21.09
CA GLY A 45 -1.98 16.63 -22.18
C GLY A 45 -0.55 17.20 -22.09
N VAL A 46 0.11 17.15 -20.94
CA VAL A 46 1.43 17.77 -20.70
C VAL A 46 2.51 17.29 -21.69
N ALA A 47 3.00 18.13 -22.60
CA ALA A 47 4.03 17.80 -23.59
C ALA A 47 5.29 17.16 -22.96
N PRO A 48 5.73 15.97 -23.42
CA PRO A 48 6.93 15.35 -22.89
C PRO A 48 8.15 16.02 -23.54
N ARG A 49 9.26 16.12 -22.81
CA ARG A 49 10.49 16.71 -23.36
C ARG A 49 11.29 15.74 -24.24
N GLY A 50 10.85 14.47 -24.34
CA GLY A 50 11.44 13.48 -25.22
C GLY A 50 10.58 12.23 -25.39
N ASN A 51 10.97 11.37 -26.32
CA ASN A 51 10.16 10.21 -26.74
C ASN A 51 9.93 9.17 -25.64
N ARG A 52 10.77 9.18 -24.60
CA ARG A 52 10.74 8.24 -23.46
C ARG A 52 10.62 8.96 -22.12
N SER A 53 10.00 10.14 -22.09
CA SER A 53 9.76 10.88 -20.85
C SER A 53 8.91 10.08 -19.87
N ARG A 54 9.34 10.11 -18.60
CA ARG A 54 8.57 9.64 -17.46
C ARG A 54 8.34 10.83 -16.54
N PHE A 55 7.19 10.83 -15.89
CA PHE A 55 6.87 11.82 -14.88
C PHE A 55 7.07 11.22 -13.50
N ALA A 56 7.35 12.08 -12.53
CA ALA A 56 7.49 11.71 -11.14
C ALA A 56 6.90 12.79 -10.25
N LEU A 57 6.53 12.39 -9.04
CA LEU A 57 6.11 13.26 -7.96
C LEU A 57 7.10 13.10 -6.81
N GLU A 58 7.51 14.21 -6.23
CA GLU A 58 8.21 14.26 -4.95
C GLU A 58 7.20 14.68 -3.89
N LEU A 59 7.09 13.89 -2.83
CA LEU A 59 6.21 14.15 -1.70
C LEU A 59 7.09 14.42 -0.48
N LEU A 60 6.83 15.54 0.19
CA LEU A 60 7.53 15.96 1.39
C LEU A 60 6.61 15.78 2.61
N THR A 61 7.11 15.08 3.61
CA THR A 61 6.44 14.87 4.90
C THR A 61 7.16 15.62 6.01
N VAL A 62 6.38 16.10 6.97
CA VAL A 62 6.84 16.91 8.11
C VAL A 62 6.50 16.18 9.38
N GLU A 63 7.51 15.91 10.21
CA GLU A 63 7.35 15.18 11.47
C GLU A 63 7.82 16.00 12.67
N ASP A 64 7.22 15.73 13.82
CA ASP A 64 7.70 16.27 15.09
C ASP A 64 9.11 15.77 15.44
N ALA A 65 9.80 16.53 16.30
CA ALA A 65 11.13 16.19 16.77
C ALA A 65 11.15 14.79 17.43
N GLY A 66 11.94 13.87 16.87
CA GLY A 66 12.08 12.50 17.38
C GLY A 66 11.18 11.47 16.69
N ALA A 67 10.13 11.88 15.98
CA ALA A 67 9.39 10.97 15.11
C ALA A 67 10.27 10.55 13.92
N GLN A 68 10.11 9.29 13.50
CA GLN A 68 10.86 8.69 12.39
C GLN A 68 9.90 8.19 11.33
N ARG A 69 10.32 8.28 10.06
CA ARG A 69 9.60 7.71 8.94
C ARG A 69 10.17 6.36 8.52
N GLN A 70 9.29 5.37 8.40
CA GLN A 70 9.62 4.03 7.96
C GLN A 70 8.89 3.75 6.65
N LEU A 71 9.66 3.47 5.59
CA LEU A 71 9.13 3.02 4.32
C LEU A 71 9.05 1.49 4.33
N ASN A 72 7.84 0.96 4.33
CA ASN A 72 7.58 -0.48 4.28
C ASN A 72 6.93 -0.84 2.95
N MET A 73 7.22 -2.04 2.47
CA MET A 73 6.55 -2.64 1.33
C MET A 73 6.18 -4.07 1.69
N TYR A 74 4.88 -4.37 1.68
CA TYR A 74 4.38 -5.69 2.05
C TYR A 74 3.50 -6.28 0.95
N LYS A 75 3.33 -7.60 0.99
CA LYS A 75 2.51 -8.33 0.03
C LYS A 75 1.04 -8.18 0.40
N SER A 76 0.22 -7.73 -0.56
CA SER A 76 -1.23 -7.81 -0.48
C SER A 76 -1.68 -9.21 -0.86
N ILE A 77 -2.53 -9.81 -0.04
CA ILE A 77 -3.17 -11.11 -0.34
C ILE A 77 -4.41 -10.90 -1.21
N ASP A 78 -5.00 -9.71 -1.14
CA ASP A 78 -6.22 -9.35 -1.85
C ASP A 78 -5.92 -8.94 -3.30
N ASP A 79 -6.17 -9.86 -4.23
CA ASP A 79 -6.19 -9.64 -5.68
C ASP A 79 -7.60 -9.50 -6.26
N GLU A 80 -8.62 -9.83 -5.47
CA GLU A 80 -10.04 -9.64 -5.80
C GLU A 80 -10.32 -8.16 -6.11
N HIS A 81 -9.75 -7.26 -5.30
CA HIS A 81 -10.00 -5.83 -5.43
C HIS A 81 -8.94 -5.08 -6.26
N THR A 82 -7.76 -5.66 -6.49
CA THR A 82 -6.76 -5.09 -7.42
C THR A 82 -5.99 -6.19 -8.14
N PRO A 83 -6.55 -6.74 -9.22
CA PRO A 83 -5.92 -7.83 -9.95
C PRO A 83 -4.48 -7.48 -10.32
N THR A 84 -3.57 -8.46 -10.21
CA THR A 84 -2.12 -8.37 -10.50
C THR A 84 -1.25 -7.50 -9.60
N ILE A 85 -1.83 -6.69 -8.71
CA ILE A 85 -1.06 -5.80 -7.83
C ILE A 85 -1.06 -6.34 -6.40
N PHE A 86 -0.10 -7.21 -6.12
CA PHE A 86 0.06 -7.90 -4.84
C PHE A 86 0.98 -7.17 -3.87
N LYS A 87 1.18 -5.87 -4.01
CA LYS A 87 2.07 -5.09 -3.14
C LYS A 87 1.41 -3.80 -2.72
N VAL A 88 1.65 -3.41 -1.47
CA VAL A 88 1.30 -2.11 -0.93
C VAL A 88 2.57 -1.50 -0.37
N ALA A 89 2.80 -0.23 -0.69
CA ALA A 89 3.83 0.59 -0.08
C ALA A 89 3.18 1.49 0.96
N GLU A 90 3.85 1.63 2.10
CA GLU A 90 3.42 2.53 3.17
C GLU A 90 4.60 3.27 3.75
N LEU A 91 4.40 4.55 4.05
CA LEU A 91 5.31 5.41 4.76
C LEU A 91 4.68 5.78 6.10
N VAL A 92 5.16 5.18 7.18
CA VAL A 92 4.57 5.31 8.52
C VAL A 92 5.44 6.21 9.39
N ALA A 93 4.81 7.13 10.13
CA ALA A 93 5.44 7.92 11.17
C ALA A 93 5.27 7.19 12.47
N VAL A 94 6.38 6.97 13.16
CA VAL A 94 6.41 6.25 14.42
C VAL A 94 6.93 7.18 15.50
N ALA A 95 6.24 7.19 16.64
CA ALA A 95 6.67 7.94 17.81
C ALA A 95 7.99 7.38 18.40
N PRO A 96 8.81 8.21 19.04
CA PRO A 96 9.99 7.73 19.77
C PRO A 96 9.56 6.93 21.02
N GLY A 97 9.79 5.60 21.05
CA GLY A 97 9.45 4.72 22.16
C GLY A 97 8.74 3.43 21.71
N PRO A 98 8.00 2.71 22.60
CA PRO A 98 7.09 1.64 22.22
C PRO A 98 6.05 2.20 21.25
N GLY A 99 6.32 2.01 19.96
CA GLY A 99 5.94 2.92 18.89
C GLY A 99 4.55 2.69 18.34
N ALA A 100 3.61 3.50 18.78
CA ALA A 100 2.35 3.69 18.05
C ALA A 100 2.61 4.42 16.73
N ALA A 101 1.90 4.02 15.67
CA ALA A 101 1.86 4.76 14.43
C ALA A 101 1.13 6.09 14.64
N LEU A 102 1.74 7.18 14.23
CA LEU A 102 1.18 8.54 14.33
C LEU A 102 0.33 8.85 13.09
N SER A 103 0.89 8.56 11.92
CA SER A 103 0.25 8.78 10.63
C SER A 103 0.89 7.92 9.56
N TYR A 104 0.20 7.75 8.45
CA TYR A 104 0.70 6.97 7.32
C TYR A 104 0.36 7.63 5.99
N VAL A 105 1.19 7.32 5.00
CA VAL A 105 0.92 7.53 3.58
C VAL A 105 0.99 6.16 2.91
N GLN A 106 -0.07 5.71 2.26
CA GLN A 106 -0.16 4.33 1.75
C GLN A 106 -0.68 4.30 0.31
N TRP A 107 -0.04 3.52 -0.55
CA TRP A 107 -0.44 3.38 -1.96
C TRP A 107 -0.08 2.00 -2.51
N LYS A 108 -0.79 1.57 -3.55
CA LYS A 108 -0.33 0.47 -4.41
C LYS A 108 0.67 1.01 -5.44
N PRO A 109 1.75 0.29 -5.80
CA PRO A 109 2.80 0.76 -6.71
C PRO A 109 2.35 0.70 -8.18
N VAL A 110 1.19 1.28 -8.46
CA VAL A 110 0.51 1.30 -9.75
C VAL A 110 -0.13 2.66 -9.99
N ALA A 111 -0.05 3.12 -11.22
CA ALA A 111 -0.77 4.25 -11.79
C ALA A 111 -1.53 3.77 -13.03
N TYR A 112 -2.34 4.63 -13.65
CA TYR A 112 -3.16 4.26 -14.81
C TYR A 112 -2.95 5.23 -15.96
N SER A 113 -2.74 4.72 -17.16
CA SER A 113 -2.49 5.49 -18.37
C SER A 113 -3.77 5.97 -19.07
N SER A 114 -4.94 5.65 -18.51
CA SER A 114 -6.26 5.93 -19.08
C SER A 114 -7.25 6.37 -17.99
N PRO A 115 -8.19 7.29 -18.30
CA PRO A 115 -9.26 7.66 -17.37
C PRO A 115 -10.14 6.50 -16.92
N ARG A 116 -10.26 5.44 -17.73
CA ARG A 116 -11.07 4.25 -17.41
C ARG A 116 -10.45 3.35 -16.35
N ARG A 117 -9.14 3.49 -16.10
CA ARG A 117 -8.36 2.69 -15.14
C ARG A 117 -8.57 1.19 -15.26
N ALA A 118 -8.62 0.68 -16.49
CA ALA A 118 -8.71 -0.75 -16.69
C ALA A 118 -7.38 -1.44 -16.31
N ARG A 119 -7.40 -2.76 -16.13
CA ARG A 119 -6.21 -3.52 -15.71
C ARG A 119 -5.09 -3.41 -16.75
N GLU A 120 -5.46 -3.43 -18.02
CA GLU A 120 -4.59 -3.26 -19.18
C GLU A 120 -3.93 -1.87 -19.25
N ASP A 121 -4.52 -0.88 -18.60
CA ASP A 121 -4.00 0.50 -18.53
C ASP A 121 -3.02 0.71 -17.36
N SER A 122 -2.67 -0.36 -16.63
CA SER A 122 -1.79 -0.26 -15.46
C SER A 122 -0.35 0.11 -15.84
N VAL A 123 0.20 1.04 -15.08
CA VAL A 123 1.57 1.54 -15.21
C VAL A 123 2.26 1.36 -13.87
N TRP A 124 3.34 0.58 -13.84
CA TRP A 124 4.10 0.36 -12.60
C TRP A 124 4.71 1.66 -12.08
N CYS A 125 4.62 1.86 -10.77
CA CYS A 125 5.31 2.95 -10.08
C CYS A 125 6.63 2.45 -9.50
N ARG A 126 7.68 3.27 -9.63
CA ARG A 126 8.94 3.07 -8.90
C ARG A 126 9.06 4.11 -7.80
N ILE A 127 9.27 3.62 -6.58
CA ILE A 127 9.53 4.41 -5.39
C ILE A 127 11.04 4.52 -5.22
N GLN A 128 11.54 5.74 -5.01
CA GLN A 128 12.92 5.95 -4.61
C GLN A 128 13.01 6.02 -3.08
N GLY A 129 14.15 5.59 -2.53
CA GLY A 129 14.39 5.56 -1.09
C GLY A 129 14.19 6.93 -0.44
N LEU A 130 13.90 6.91 0.86
CA LEU A 130 13.66 8.12 1.64
C LEU A 130 14.87 9.04 1.61
N ARG A 131 14.63 10.32 1.31
CA ARG A 131 15.61 11.40 1.39
C ARG A 131 15.20 12.28 2.56
N GLY A 132 15.81 12.06 3.72
CA GLY A 132 15.52 12.80 4.94
C GLY A 132 16.78 13.32 5.60
N GLY A 133 16.67 14.41 6.35
CA GLY A 133 17.77 14.93 7.17
C GLY A 133 17.44 16.26 7.83
N ARG A 134 18.04 16.52 9.00
CA ARG A 134 17.83 17.72 9.84
C ARG A 134 18.20 19.05 9.16
N ASN A 135 18.74 19.01 7.94
CA ASN A 135 19.20 20.18 7.17
C ASN A 135 18.30 20.51 5.96
N GLN A 136 17.16 19.84 5.80
CA GLN A 136 16.19 20.27 4.79
C GLN A 136 15.39 21.44 5.34
N THR A 137 15.11 22.42 4.49
CA THR A 137 14.28 23.58 4.84
C THR A 137 12.96 23.50 4.10
N LEU A 138 11.88 23.82 4.79
CA LEU A 138 10.59 24.02 4.13
C LEU A 138 10.69 25.22 3.19
N PRO A 139 10.08 25.17 2.00
CA PRO A 139 9.99 26.36 1.14
C PRO A 139 9.33 27.51 1.90
N GLY A 140 9.98 28.68 1.93
CA GLY A 140 9.60 29.82 2.80
C GLY A 140 8.20 30.41 2.55
N LEU A 141 7.57 30.08 1.42
CA LEU A 141 6.21 30.51 1.07
C LEU A 141 5.19 29.34 1.07
N SER A 142 5.51 28.22 1.74
CA SER A 142 4.60 27.07 1.82
C SER A 142 3.65 27.17 3.02
N ILE A 143 2.45 26.58 2.89
CA ILE A 143 1.50 26.41 4.01
C ILE A 143 2.16 25.66 5.17
N ALA A 144 2.98 24.65 4.86
CA ALA A 144 3.75 23.92 5.86
C ALA A 144 4.69 24.84 6.65
N PHE A 145 5.39 25.76 5.98
CA PHE A 145 6.26 26.73 6.66
C PHE A 145 5.46 27.64 7.62
N ALA A 146 4.31 28.15 7.17
CA ALA A 146 3.43 28.99 7.99
C ALA A 146 2.84 28.24 9.20
N TYR A 147 2.49 26.96 9.04
CA TYR A 147 1.90 26.14 10.12
C TYR A 147 2.95 25.67 11.14
N PHE A 148 4.08 25.13 10.69
CA PHE A 148 5.05 24.50 11.58
C PHE A 148 6.03 25.49 12.21
N THR A 149 6.30 26.65 11.58
CA THR A 149 7.25 27.69 12.02
C THR A 149 8.71 27.18 12.18
N PRO A 150 9.76 27.97 11.86
CA PRO A 150 11.16 27.49 11.93
C PRO A 150 11.64 26.99 13.29
N GLN A 151 10.94 27.32 14.38
CA GLN A 151 11.34 27.03 15.76
C GLN A 151 10.92 25.63 16.23
N ARG A 152 9.95 24.99 15.57
CA ARG A 152 9.71 23.55 15.74
C ARG A 152 10.61 22.83 14.75
N VAL A 153 11.73 22.32 15.25
CA VAL A 153 12.69 21.52 14.45
C VAL A 153 11.98 20.26 13.95
N ALA A 154 11.35 20.38 12.80
CA ALA A 154 10.60 19.31 12.17
C ALA A 154 11.56 18.44 11.34
N ASN A 155 11.45 17.12 11.50
CA ASN A 155 12.16 16.20 10.62
C ASN A 155 11.43 16.19 9.27
N LEU A 156 12.14 16.59 8.22
CA LEU A 156 11.63 16.54 6.86
C LEU A 156 12.08 15.26 6.17
N THR A 157 11.12 14.55 5.59
CA THR A 157 11.39 13.34 4.81
C THR A 157 10.69 13.44 3.47
N ALA A 158 11.48 13.42 2.39
CA ALA A 158 11.00 13.38 1.02
C ALA A 158 11.05 11.95 0.46
N PHE A 159 10.08 11.61 -0.38
CA PHE A 159 10.12 10.40 -1.18
C PHE A 159 9.55 10.65 -2.57
N ASN A 160 10.10 9.92 -3.55
CA ASN A 160 9.78 10.16 -4.96
C ASN A 160 9.09 8.94 -5.55
N VAL A 161 8.00 9.19 -6.26
CA VAL A 161 7.25 8.18 -7.01
C VAL A 161 7.33 8.53 -8.48
N SER A 162 7.88 7.63 -9.28
CA SER A 162 8.00 7.77 -10.73
C SER A 162 7.10 6.78 -11.45
N PHE A 163 6.53 7.21 -12.58
CA PHE A 163 5.56 6.43 -13.34
C PHE A 163 6.19 5.79 -14.57
N GLY A 164 6.06 4.48 -14.70
CA GLY A 164 6.59 3.68 -15.80
C GLY A 164 7.94 3.03 -15.50
N THR A 165 8.32 2.05 -16.33
CA THR A 165 9.57 1.28 -16.17
C THR A 165 10.49 1.47 -17.37
N ALA A 166 11.72 0.95 -17.28
CA ALA A 166 12.68 0.93 -18.39
C ALA A 166 12.09 0.28 -19.66
N GLN A 167 11.23 -0.72 -19.50
CA GLN A 167 10.73 -1.58 -20.56
C GLN A 167 9.34 -1.18 -21.10
N GLY A 168 8.63 -0.24 -20.47
CA GLY A 168 7.30 0.17 -20.93
C GLY A 168 6.59 1.17 -20.02
N GLY A 169 5.35 1.53 -20.39
CA GLY A 169 4.51 2.47 -19.63
C GLY A 169 4.94 3.94 -19.79
N PHE A 170 5.34 4.33 -21.00
CA PHE A 170 5.72 5.72 -21.29
C PHE A 170 4.50 6.60 -21.43
N TYR A 171 4.50 7.75 -20.75
CA TYR A 171 3.42 8.74 -20.81
C TYR A 171 3.10 9.23 -22.23
N ASN A 172 4.07 9.15 -23.16
CA ASN A 172 3.89 9.64 -24.52
C ASN A 172 2.79 8.90 -25.31
N GLN A 173 2.46 7.67 -24.93
CA GLN A 173 1.47 6.85 -25.64
C GLN A 173 0.04 7.36 -25.45
N THR A 174 -0.34 7.67 -24.21
CA THR A 174 -1.71 8.08 -23.88
C THR A 174 -1.83 9.54 -23.49
N ARG A 175 -0.71 10.19 -23.14
CA ARG A 175 -0.66 11.57 -22.62
C ARG A 175 -1.57 11.75 -21.40
N TYR A 176 -1.69 10.68 -20.61
CA TYR A 176 -2.49 10.62 -19.39
C TYR A 176 -1.79 9.72 -18.36
N ILE A 177 -1.75 10.17 -17.11
CA ILE A 177 -1.41 9.31 -15.97
C ILE A 177 -2.25 9.72 -14.77
N SER A 178 -2.84 8.76 -14.07
CA SER A 178 -3.50 8.97 -12.78
C SER A 178 -2.92 8.05 -11.72
N TRP A 179 -2.63 8.59 -10.54
CA TRP A 179 -2.11 7.87 -9.39
C TRP A 179 -2.87 8.28 -8.12
N SER A 180 -3.08 7.33 -7.22
CA SER A 180 -3.83 7.56 -5.98
C SER A 180 -3.02 7.11 -4.76
N VAL A 181 -3.19 7.85 -3.67
CA VAL A 181 -2.51 7.61 -2.39
C VAL A 181 -3.45 7.93 -1.23
N MET A 182 -3.40 7.12 -0.18
CA MET A 182 -4.12 7.33 1.08
C MET A 182 -3.22 8.06 2.06
N ILE A 183 -3.76 9.06 2.73
CA ILE A 183 -3.08 9.83 3.78
C ILE A 183 -3.97 9.77 5.01
N GLY A 184 -3.46 9.28 6.13
CA GLY A 184 -4.28 9.07 7.32
C GLY A 184 -3.51 9.14 8.63
N TYR A 185 -4.27 9.14 9.72
CA TYR A 185 -3.78 9.18 11.09
C TYR A 185 -3.91 7.81 11.77
N GLY A 186 -3.00 7.52 12.70
CA GLY A 186 -2.94 6.24 13.40
C GLY A 186 -2.33 5.12 12.55
N ASP A 187 -2.82 3.91 12.76
CA ASP A 187 -2.35 2.71 12.06
C ASP A 187 -2.80 2.68 10.60
N SER A 188 -1.93 2.17 9.73
CA SER A 188 -2.24 1.97 8.32
C SER A 188 -3.29 0.88 8.11
N LEU A 189 -4.09 1.05 7.05
CA LEU A 189 -5.14 0.10 6.71
C LEU A 189 -4.54 -1.16 6.10
N ARG A 190 -4.93 -2.34 6.59
CA ARG A 190 -4.45 -3.63 6.09
C ARG A 190 -5.61 -4.47 5.57
N ASP A 191 -5.41 -5.08 4.41
CA ASP A 191 -6.30 -6.10 3.88
C ASP A 191 -6.18 -7.38 4.74
N GLY A 192 -7.31 -7.83 5.29
CA GLY A 192 -7.42 -9.13 5.94
C GLY A 192 -7.89 -10.21 4.96
N LEU A 193 -7.84 -11.48 5.38
CA LEU A 193 -8.51 -12.55 4.64
C LEU A 193 -10.04 -12.38 4.76
N SER A 194 -10.76 -12.61 3.66
CA SER A 194 -12.23 -12.63 3.68
C SER A 194 -12.74 -13.70 4.65
N ALA A 195 -13.84 -13.40 5.35
CA ALA A 195 -14.49 -14.32 6.29
C ALA A 195 -14.84 -15.67 5.62
N LEU A 196 -15.23 -15.63 4.33
CA LEU A 196 -15.47 -16.84 3.53
C LEU A 196 -14.21 -17.69 3.38
N VAL A 197 -13.07 -17.06 3.05
CA VAL A 197 -11.79 -17.76 2.88
C VAL A 197 -11.35 -18.38 4.19
N ILE A 198 -11.46 -17.65 5.30
CA ILE A 198 -11.18 -18.16 6.64
C ILE A 198 -12.08 -19.37 6.95
N ALA A 199 -13.37 -19.30 6.62
CA ALA A 199 -14.30 -20.40 6.84
C ALA A 199 -13.97 -21.64 6.00
N VAL A 200 -13.67 -21.48 4.71
CA VAL A 200 -13.29 -22.59 3.82
C VAL A 200 -11.98 -23.24 4.27
N LEU A 201 -10.97 -22.43 4.64
CA LEU A 201 -9.72 -22.94 5.19
C LEU A 201 -9.95 -23.70 6.51
N GLY A 202 -10.80 -23.16 7.39
CA GLY A 202 -11.17 -23.80 8.65
C GLY A 202 -11.84 -25.16 8.44
N LEU A 203 -12.85 -25.23 7.57
CA LEU A 203 -13.55 -26.48 7.25
C LEU A 203 -12.65 -27.49 6.54
N GLY A 204 -11.82 -27.02 5.60
CA GLY A 204 -10.89 -27.87 4.86
C GLY A 204 -9.81 -28.50 5.73
N LEU A 205 -9.35 -27.80 6.78
CA LEU A 205 -8.34 -28.31 7.72
C LEU A 205 -8.93 -29.16 8.86
N ALA A 206 -10.22 -28.99 9.17
CA ALA A 206 -10.87 -29.76 10.24
C ALA A 206 -10.89 -31.26 9.96
N LEU A 207 -11.16 -31.67 8.71
CA LEU A 207 -11.27 -33.08 8.34
C LEU A 207 -9.92 -33.84 8.42
N PRO A 208 -8.81 -33.33 7.84
CA PRO A 208 -7.49 -33.94 8.02
C PRO A 208 -7.08 -34.02 9.50
N PHE A 209 -7.35 -32.98 10.28
CA PHE A 209 -7.00 -32.95 11.70
C PHE A 209 -7.79 -34.02 12.49
N ALA A 210 -9.09 -34.16 12.23
CA ALA A 210 -9.92 -35.18 12.84
C ALA A 210 -9.44 -36.60 12.50
N LEU A 211 -9.06 -36.86 11.24
CA LEU A 211 -8.52 -38.15 10.81
C LEU A 211 -7.20 -38.49 11.52
N VAL A 212 -6.28 -37.52 11.63
CA VAL A 212 -5.00 -37.72 12.33
C VAL A 212 -5.22 -37.96 13.82
N ALA A 213 -6.12 -37.20 14.46
CA ALA A 213 -6.45 -37.39 15.88
C ALA A 213 -7.07 -38.77 16.14
N ALA A 214 -8.06 -39.17 15.33
CA ALA A 214 -8.69 -40.49 15.44
C ALA A 214 -7.68 -41.63 15.21
N GLY A 215 -6.82 -41.50 14.20
CA GLY A 215 -5.74 -42.46 13.94
C GLY A 215 -4.73 -42.55 15.09
N GLY A 216 -4.31 -41.41 15.64
CA GLY A 216 -3.42 -41.35 16.80
C GLY A 216 -4.03 -42.01 18.04
N ILE A 217 -5.30 -41.73 18.34
CA ILE A 217 -6.04 -42.37 19.44
C ILE A 217 -6.12 -43.89 19.22
N ALA A 218 -6.45 -44.33 18.00
CA ALA A 218 -6.54 -45.75 17.68
C ALA A 218 -5.19 -46.47 17.88
N VAL A 219 -4.09 -45.88 17.43
CA VAL A 219 -2.73 -46.43 17.61
C VAL A 219 -2.36 -46.49 19.09
N CYS A 220 -2.62 -45.42 19.87
CA CYS A 220 -2.39 -45.39 21.30
C CYS A 220 -3.19 -46.47 22.04
N ALA A 221 -4.48 -46.61 21.72
CA ALA A 221 -5.35 -47.62 22.32
C ALA A 221 -4.90 -49.05 21.95
N HIS A 222 -4.49 -49.29 20.70
CA HIS A 222 -3.95 -50.58 20.28
C HIS A 222 -2.65 -50.92 21.04
N ARG A 223 -1.74 -49.96 21.19
CA ARG A 223 -0.49 -50.16 21.95
C ARG A 223 -0.74 -50.46 23.43
N GLN A 224 -1.70 -49.78 24.07
CA GLN A 224 -2.05 -50.06 25.46
C GLN A 224 -2.65 -51.46 25.63
N ARG A 225 -3.53 -51.89 24.73
CA ARG A 225 -4.15 -53.22 24.78
C ARG A 225 -3.15 -54.36 24.54
N HIS A 226 -2.17 -54.17 23.66
CA HIS A 226 -1.18 -55.20 23.33
C HIS A 226 0.13 -55.12 24.16
N GLY A 227 0.41 -53.99 24.82
CA GLY A 227 1.58 -53.81 25.69
C GLY A 227 1.44 -54.42 27.09
N SER A 228 0.22 -54.74 27.54
CA SER A 228 -0.05 -55.30 28.87
C SER A 228 0.03 -56.84 28.95
N SER A 229 0.40 -57.55 27.86
CA SER A 229 0.35 -59.02 27.79
C SER A 229 1.73 -59.71 27.94
N ARG A 230 2.74 -59.08 28.55
CA ARG A 230 4.07 -59.71 28.71
C ARG A 230 4.78 -59.28 30.00
N TYR A 231 4.19 -59.62 31.15
CA TYR A 231 4.96 -59.76 32.37
C TYR A 231 4.48 -61.00 33.14
N THR A 232 5.15 -62.12 32.92
CA THR A 232 5.11 -63.27 33.83
C THR A 232 6.38 -63.21 34.68
N PRO A 233 6.30 -62.87 35.98
CA PRO A 233 7.46 -62.97 36.86
C PRO A 233 7.86 -64.44 36.99
N ILE A 234 9.15 -64.74 36.78
CA ILE A 234 9.72 -66.06 36.96
C ILE A 234 10.09 -66.18 38.44
N ASN A 235 9.48 -67.13 39.14
CA ASN A 235 9.95 -67.70 40.40
C ASN A 235 10.49 -69.09 40.10
#